data_AF-A0A2D9SII2-F1
#
_entry.id   AF-A0A2D9SII2-F1
#
_cell.length_a   1.000
_cell.length_b   1.000
_cell.length_c   1.000
_cell.angle_alpha   90.00
_cell.angle_beta   90.00
_cell.angle_gamma   90.00
#
_symmetry.space_group_name_H-M   'P 1'
#
loop_
_entity.id
_entity.type
_entity.pdbx_description
1 polymer ?
#
loop_
_entity_poly.entity_id
_entity_poly.type
_entity_poly.pdbx_seq_one_letter_code
_entity_poly.pdbx_strand_id
1 'polypeptide(L)' 'MNASDFKIVAPRLFDAAVAAFAVTDHHEFLESRYLDSNGRIIAKVVRHENEEGELLAEADLMISTDLGKRPP' A
#
# COMPACT_ATOMS: atom_id res chain seq x y z
N MET A 1 -17.54 -0.66 -1.99
CA MET A 1 -16.15 -0.74 -2.47
C MET A 1 -15.60 -2.07 -1.99
N ASN A 2 -15.38 -3.02 -2.90
CA ASN A 2 -14.99 -4.39 -2.53
C ASN A 2 -13.61 -4.39 -1.88
N ALA A 3 -13.53 -4.94 -0.68
CA ALA A 3 -12.35 -4.91 0.19
C ALA A 3 -11.31 -6.01 -0.14
N SER A 4 -11.28 -6.57 -1.35
CA SER A 4 -10.57 -7.83 -1.63
C SER A 4 -9.36 -7.72 -2.56
N ASP A 5 -8.95 -6.51 -2.95
CA ASP A 5 -7.91 -6.33 -3.99
C ASP A 5 -6.50 -6.06 -3.45
N PHE A 6 -6.22 -6.30 -2.16
CA PHE A 6 -4.89 -6.07 -1.57
C PHE A 6 -4.44 -7.24 -0.71
N LYS A 7 -3.17 -7.61 -0.80
CA LYS A 7 -2.54 -8.65 0.02
C LYS A 7 -1.36 -8.10 0.80
N ILE A 8 -1.20 -8.56 2.05
CA ILE A 8 -0.01 -8.27 2.87
C ILE A 8 1.19 -8.98 2.25
N VAL A 9 2.32 -8.27 2.16
CA VAL A 9 3.56 -8.77 1.57
C VAL A 9 4.77 -8.40 2.40
N ALA A 10 5.87 -9.11 2.15
CA ALA A 10 7.15 -8.78 2.76
C ALA A 10 7.70 -7.44 2.22
N PRO A 11 8.50 -6.71 3.03
CA PRO A 11 9.06 -5.40 2.65
C PRO A 11 9.74 -5.38 1.29
N ARG A 12 10.55 -6.41 0.99
CA ARG A 12 11.25 -6.51 -0.30
C ARG A 12 10.33 -6.51 -1.52
N LEU A 13 9.16 -7.15 -1.41
CA LEU A 13 8.19 -7.20 -2.51
C LEU A 13 7.41 -5.88 -2.61
N PHE A 14 7.14 -5.24 -1.47
CA PHE A 14 6.56 -3.91 -1.42
C PHE A 14 7.48 -2.87 -2.08
N ASP A 15 8.76 -2.83 -1.69
CA ASP A 15 9.76 -1.91 -2.25
C ASP A 15 9.89 -2.08 -3.77
N ALA A 16 9.91 -3.32 -4.25
CA ALA A 16 9.96 -3.61 -5.69
C ALA A 16 8.72 -3.10 -6.43
N ALA A 17 7.53 -3.23 -5.84
CA ALA A 17 6.28 -2.72 -6.42
C ALA A 17 6.29 -1.19 -6.46
N VAL A 18 6.65 -0.53 -5.35
CA VAL A 18 6.71 0.94 -5.27
C VAL A 18 7.75 1.52 -6.23
N ALA A 19 8.92 0.88 -6.36
CA ALA A 19 9.95 1.33 -7.30
C ALA A 19 9.55 1.17 -8.77
N ALA A 20 8.71 0.18 -9.09
CA ALA A 20 8.30 -0.11 -10.46
C ALA A 20 7.24 0.84 -11.02
N PHE A 21 6.45 1.48 -10.15
CA PHE A 21 5.35 2.34 -10.53
C PHE A 21 5.58 3.71 -9.89
N ALA A 22 5.93 4.72 -10.69
CA ALA A 22 6.21 6.07 -10.22
C ALA A 22 5.02 6.61 -9.40
N VAL A 23 5.23 6.76 -8.09
CA VAL A 23 4.16 6.90 -7.10
C VAL A 23 4.01 8.32 -6.59
N THR A 24 2.78 8.83 -6.66
CA THR A 24 2.33 9.92 -5.79
C THR A 24 1.95 9.31 -4.45
N ASP A 25 2.54 9.81 -3.37
CA ASP A 25 2.17 9.40 -2.01
C ASP A 25 1.01 10.27 -1.50
N HIS A 26 -0.04 9.60 -1.05
CA HIS A 26 -1.07 10.20 -0.20
C HIS A 26 -0.95 9.65 1.22
N HIS A 27 -0.41 10.46 2.12
CA HIS A 27 -0.32 10.16 3.54
C HIS A 27 -1.61 10.59 4.27
N GLU A 28 -2.39 9.61 4.73
CA GLU A 28 -3.35 9.77 5.82
C GLU A 28 -2.72 9.26 7.13
N PHE A 29 -3.24 9.69 8.28
CA PHE A 29 -2.65 9.47 9.61
C PHE A 29 -2.20 8.02 9.85
N LEU A 30 -3.05 7.04 9.53
CA LEU A 30 -2.77 5.60 9.66
C LEU A 30 -2.55 4.87 8.35
N GLU A 31 -2.79 5.50 7.20
CA GLU A 31 -2.72 4.83 5.91
C GLU A 31 -1.94 5.67 4.90
N SER A 32 -0.87 5.12 4.34
CA SER A 32 -0.17 5.74 3.20
C SER A 32 -0.54 4.99 1.93
N ARG A 33 -1.04 5.69 0.92
CA ARG A 33 -1.46 5.10 -0.36
C ARG A 33 -0.51 5.52 -1.46
N TYR A 34 -0.11 4.54 -2.25
CA TYR A 34 0.80 4.67 -3.38
C TYR A 34 -0.01 4.46 -4.67
N LEU A 35 -0.03 5.46 -5.54
CA LEU A 35 -0.84 5.45 -6.76
C LEU A 35 0.02 5.35 -8.02
N ASP A 36 -0.47 4.65 -9.05
CA ASP A 36 0.13 4.67 -10.39
C ASP A 36 -0.16 5.97 -11.16
N SER A 37 0.37 6.08 -12.38
CA SER A 37 0.14 7.23 -13.27
C SER A 37 -1.33 7.44 -13.68
N ASN A 38 -2.19 6.45 -13.50
CA ASN A 38 -3.63 6.53 -13.78
C ASN A 38 -4.44 6.87 -12.51
N GLY A 39 -3.78 7.12 -11.38
CA GLY A 39 -4.42 7.38 -10.09
C GLY A 39 -4.98 6.13 -9.41
N ARG A 40 -4.56 4.92 -9.81
CA ARG A 40 -4.97 3.66 -9.16
C ARG A 40 -4.05 3.36 -7.99
N ILE A 41 -4.63 3.03 -6.84
CA ILE A 41 -3.84 2.61 -5.67
C ILE A 41 -3.22 1.24 -5.96
N ILE A 42 -1.91 1.20 -6.02
CA ILE A 42 -1.14 -0.01 -6.30
C ILE A 42 -0.55 -0.66 -5.05
N ALA A 43 -0.29 0.14 -4.03
CA ALA A 43 0.25 -0.31 -2.77
C ALA A 43 -0.24 0.60 -1.64
N LYS A 44 -0.26 0.07 -0.42
CA LYS A 44 -0.59 0.85 0.77
C LYS A 44 0.16 0.34 1.99
N VAL A 45 0.41 1.24 2.92
CA VAL A 45 1.01 0.96 4.23
C VAL A 45 -0.03 1.33 5.27
N VAL A 46 -0.44 0.35 6.07
CA VAL A 46 -1.36 0.56 7.19
C VAL A 46 -0.55 0.51 8.48
N ARG A 47 -0.53 1.61 9.21
CA ARG A 47 0.08 1.70 10.54
C ARG A 47 -0.97 1.39 11.59
N HIS A 48 -0.52 0.77 12.67
CA HIS A 48 -1.38 0.41 13.80
C HIS A 48 -1.04 1.27 15.00
N GLU A 49 -2.02 1.46 15.87
CA GLU A 49 -1.84 2.12 17.17
C GLU A 49 -2.06 1.10 18.28
N ASN A 50 -1.38 1.29 19.41
CA ASN A 50 -1.66 0.54 20.63
C ASN A 50 -2.94 1.07 21.32
N GLU A 51 -3.33 0.42 22.42
CA GLU A 51 -4.50 0.84 23.22
C GLU A 51 -4.36 2.25 23.83
N GLU A 52 -3.14 2.79 23.86
CA GLU A 52 -2.82 4.13 24.36
C GLU A 52 -2.80 5.20 23.25
N GLY A 53 -3.06 4.81 21.99
CA GLY A 53 -3.04 5.72 20.83
C GLY A 53 -1.63 6.06 20.34
N GLU A 54 -0.62 5.27 20.71
CA GLU A 54 0.74 5.41 20.20
C GLU A 54 0.94 4.55 18.95
N LEU A 55 1.59 5.13 17.93
CA LEU A 55 1.93 4.43 16.70
C LEU A 55 2.89 3.27 16.98
N LEU A 56 2.49 2.08 16.56
CA LEU A 56 3.32 0.88 16.58
C LEU A 56 4.38 0.97 15.48
N ALA A 57 5.55 0.38 15.74
CA ALA A 57 6.60 0.24 14.74
C ALA A 57 6.21 -0.75 13.62
N GLU A 58 5.23 -1.61 13.88
CA GLU A 58 4.69 -2.57 12.93
C GLU A 58 3.69 -1.90 11.99
N ALA A 59 3.82 -2.20 10.70
CA ALA A 59 2.91 -1.74 9.68
C ALA A 59 2.64 -2.85 8.68
N ASP A 60 1.40 -2.95 8.23
CA ASP A 60 1.02 -3.86 7.17
C ASP A 60 1.37 -3.24 5.82
N LEU A 61 2.33 -3.86 5.15
CA LEU A 61 2.71 -3.52 3.79
C LEU A 61 1.84 -4.33 2.83
N MET A 62 1.01 -3.64 2.06
CA MET A 62 0.05 -4.29 1.17
C MET A 62 0.25 -3.86 -0.27
N ILE A 63 0.13 -4.81 -1.20
CA ILE A 63 0.11 -4.52 -2.64
C ILE A 63 -1.20 -4.96 -3.25
N SER A 64 -1.60 -4.29 -4.33
CA SER A 64 -2.79 -4.70 -5.06
C SER A 64 -2.61 -6.09 -5.67
N THR A 65 -3.63 -6.93 -5.61
CA THR A 65 -3.65 -8.24 -6.29
C THR A 65 -3.77 -8.09 -7.80
N ASP A 66 -4.18 -6.92 -8.28
CA ASP A 66 -4.26 -6.59 -9.72
C ASP A 66 -2.92 -6.07 -10.27
N LEU A 67 -1.91 -5.90 -9.41
CA LEU A 67 -0.59 -5.41 -9.78
C LEU A 67 0.08 -6.37 -10.77
N GLY A 68 0.22 -5.93 -12.03
CA GLY A 68 0.79 -6.74 -13.12
C GLY A 68 -0.23 -7.27 -14.13
N LYS A 69 -1.54 -7.06 -13.93
CA LYS A 69 -2.47 -7.12 -15.06
C LYS A 69 -2.27 -5.87 -15.90
N ARG A 70 -1.36 -5.94 -16.89
CA ARG A 70 -1.30 -4.93 -17.95
C ARG A 70 -2.72 -4.71 -18.47
N PRO A 71 -3.21 -3.46 -18.58
CA PRO A 71 -4.37 -3.24 -19.42
C PRO A 71 -4.05 -3.77 -20.82
N PRO A 72 -5.03 -4.39 -21.52
CA PRO A 72 -4.84 -4.87 -22.88
C PRO A 72 -4.40 -3.75 -23.83
#